data_AF-A0A943WYB3-F1
#
_entry.id   AF-A0A943WYB3-F1
#
_cell.length_a   1.000
_cell.length_b   1.000
_cell.length_c   1.000
_cell.angle_alpha   90.00
_cell.angle_beta   90.00
_cell.angle_gamma   90.00
#
_symmetry.space_group_name_H-M   'P 1'
#
loop_
_entity.id
_entity.type
_entity.pdbx_description
1 polymer ?
#
loop_
_entity_poly.entity_id
_entity_poly.type
_entity_poly.pdbx_seq_one_letter_code
_entity_poly.pdbx_strand_id
1 'polypeptide(L)' 'MRDRDYVWCLSHLALDREEELERLCPACRIQAEEDRCPVCGAPSDQGEGAVNHTFDQERYERMRKGVQV' A
#
# COMPACT_ATOMS: atom_id res chain seq x y z
N MET A 1 11.70 5.74 19.83
CA MET A 1 10.54 4.85 19.67
C MET A 1 10.86 3.54 20.37
N ARG A 2 9.98 3.06 21.24
CA ARG A 2 10.05 1.75 21.89
C ARG A 2 9.00 0.84 21.24
N ASP A 3 9.10 -0.47 21.41
CA ASP A 3 8.19 -1.44 20.74
C ASP A 3 6.71 -1.12 20.94
N ARG A 4 6.31 -0.74 22.16
CA ARG A 4 4.92 -0.32 22.44
C ARG A 4 4.49 0.92 21.65
N ASP A 5 5.41 1.81 21.30
CA ASP A 5 5.10 3.02 20.54
C ASP A 5 4.77 2.63 19.08
N TYR A 6 5.43 1.61 18.54
CA TYR A 6 5.09 1.05 17.23
C TYR A 6 3.71 0.38 17.24
N VAL A 7 3.42 -0.42 18.27
CA VAL A 7 2.10 -1.06 18.42
C VAL A 7 1.01 0.01 18.50
N TRP A 8 1.22 1.03 19.33
CA TRP A 8 0.27 2.14 19.45
C TRP A 8 0.02 2.83 18.11
N CYS A 9 1.07 3.17 17.37
CA CYS A 9 0.94 3.80 16.05
C CYS A 9 0.21 2.91 15.04
N LEU A 10 0.53 1.62 14.98
CA LEU A 10 -0.12 0.68 14.05
C LEU A 10 -1.61 0.52 14.38
N SER A 11 -1.94 0.39 15.67
CA SER A 11 -3.34 0.28 16.10
C SER A 11 -4.12 1.55 15.80
N HIS A 12 -3.54 2.73 16.03
CA HIS A 12 -4.23 3.99 15.74
C HIS A 12 -4.37 4.24 14.23
N LEU A 13 -3.38 3.87 13.43
CA LEU A 13 -3.50 3.95 11.97
C LEU A 13 -4.66 3.09 11.45
N ALA A 14 -4.85 1.89 12.01
CA ALA A 14 -5.98 1.03 11.65
C ALA A 14 -7.33 1.63 12.09
N LEU A 15 -7.42 2.13 13.33
CA LEU A 15 -8.64 2.76 13.86
C LEU A 15 -9.02 4.03 13.09
N ASP A 16 -8.07 4.90 12.80
CA ASP A 16 -8.30 6.12 12.02
C ASP A 16 -8.90 5.78 10.64
N ARG A 17 -8.39 4.71 10.01
CA ARG A 17 -8.91 4.22 8.72
C ARG A 17 -10.35 3.71 8.82
N GLU A 18 -10.68 2.98 9.89
CA GLU A 18 -12.04 2.51 10.17
C GLU A 18 -13.01 3.70 10.34
N GLU A 19 -12.63 4.69 11.16
CA GLU A 19 -13.44 5.90 11.36
C GLU A 19 -13.66 6.68 10.06
N GLU A 20 -12.66 6.77 9.18
CA GLU A 20 -12.79 7.39 7.87
C GLU A 20 -13.79 6.65 6.97
N LEU A 21 -13.75 5.30 6.95
CA LEU A 21 -14.72 4.48 6.20
C LEU A 21 -16.14 4.63 6.73
N GLU A 22 -16.29 4.78 8.04
CA GLU A 22 -17.59 4.96 8.68
C GLU A 22 -18.29 6.25 8.28
N ARG A 23 -17.51 7.32 8.03
CA ARG A 23 -18.01 8.62 7.59
C ARG A 23 -18.51 8.64 6.14
N LEU A 24 -18.13 7.65 5.33
CA LEU A 24 -18.55 7.55 3.92
C LEU A 24 -19.96 6.99 3.78
N CYS A 25 -20.67 7.40 2.73
CA CYS A 25 -21.91 6.75 2.34
C CYS A 25 -21.64 5.31 1.84
N PRO A 26 -22.65 4.43 1.80
CA PRO A 26 -22.46 3.02 1.43
C PRO A 26 -21.77 2.81 0.08
N ALA A 27 -22.11 3.62 -0.93
CA ALA A 27 -21.50 3.50 -2.26
C ALA A 27 -20.02 3.90 -2.27
N CYS A 28 -19.67 5.00 -1.58
CA CYS A 28 -18.29 5.46 -1.48
C CYS A 28 -17.43 4.52 -0.64
N ARG A 29 -18.01 3.86 0.39
CA ARG A 29 -17.31 2.86 1.19
C ARG A 29 -16.85 1.67 0.33
N ILE A 30 -17.77 1.12 -0.48
CA ILE A 30 -17.44 0.00 -1.38
C ILE A 30 -16.27 0.37 -2.30
N GLN A 31 -16.31 1.57 -2.90
CA GLN A 31 -15.21 2.03 -3.77
C GLN A 31 -13.88 2.23 -3.04
N ALA A 32 -13.92 2.66 -1.77
CA ALA A 32 -12.72 2.86 -0.95
C ALA A 32 -12.10 1.55 -0.43
N GLU A 33 -12.86 0.46 -0.44
CA GLU A 33 -12.42 -0.89 -0.08
C GLU A 33 -11.91 -1.69 -1.30
N GLU A 34 -12.08 -1.17 -2.53
CA GLU A 34 -11.55 -1.81 -3.74
C GLU A 34 -10.03 -1.72 -3.82
N ASP A 35 -9.39 -2.84 -4.14
CA ASP A 35 -7.98 -2.87 -4.48
C ASP A 35 -7.72 -2.10 -5.78
N ARG A 36 -6.97 -1.00 -5.64
CA ARG A 36 -6.62 -0.10 -6.74
C ARG A 36 -5.13 0.18 -6.73
N CYS A 37 -4.58 0.37 -7.92
CA CYS A 37 -3.17 0.71 -8.06
C CYS A 37 -2.89 2.04 -7.33
N PRO A 38 -1.95 2.10 -6.36
CA PRO A 38 -1.66 3.32 -5.61
C PRO A 38 -1.03 4.42 -6.49
N VAL A 39 -0.57 4.06 -7.69
CA VAL A 39 0.05 5.01 -8.64
C VAL A 39 -0.99 5.66 -9.55
N CYS A 40 -1.94 4.90 -10.10
CA CYS A 40 -2.85 5.40 -11.14
C CYS A 40 -4.35 5.24 -10.83
N GLY A 41 -4.71 4.56 -9.74
CA GLY A 41 -6.10 4.34 -9.33
C GLY A 41 -6.89 3.35 -10.19
N ALA A 42 -6.26 2.72 -11.18
CA ALA A 42 -6.88 1.66 -11.97
C ALA A 42 -7.24 0.45 -11.08
N PRO A 43 -8.33 -0.27 -11.38
CA PRO A 43 -8.65 -1.52 -10.69
C PRO A 43 -7.43 -2.45 -10.73
N SER A 44 -7.02 -2.93 -9.57
CA SER A 44 -5.89 -3.84 -9.44
C SER A 44 -6.46 -5.24 -9.20
N ASP A 45 -6.14 -6.17 -10.09
CA ASP A 45 -6.25 -7.62 -9.80
C ASP A 45 -5.05 -8.12 -8.98
N GLN A 46 -4.03 -7.27 -8.87
CA GLN A 46 -2.81 -7.45 -8.14
C GLN A 46 -3.04 -7.04 -6.69
N GLY A 47 -3.39 -8.01 -5.85
CA GLY A 47 -3.50 -7.83 -4.40
C GLY A 47 -2.13 -7.65 -3.73
N GLU A 48 -2.15 -7.60 -2.41
CA GLU A 48 -0.95 -7.55 -1.58
C GLU A 48 0.06 -8.67 -1.91
N GLY A 49 1.31 -8.29 -2.21
CA GLY A 49 2.36 -9.21 -2.64
C GLY A 49 2.46 -9.45 -4.15
N ALA A 50 1.62 -8.80 -4.95
CA ALA A 50 1.75 -8.85 -6.40
C ALA A 50 3.05 -8.21 -6.91
N VAL A 51 3.62 -8.81 -7.95
CA VAL A 51 4.86 -8.34 -8.58
C VAL A 51 4.51 -7.27 -9.61
N ASN A 52 5.00 -6.06 -9.42
CA ASN A 52 4.91 -5.02 -10.44
C ASN A 52 5.59 -5.51 -11.73
N HIS A 53 4.81 -5.78 -12.77
CA HIS A 53 5.31 -6.27 -14.06
C HIS A 53 6.29 -5.32 -14.76
N THR A 54 6.27 -4.03 -14.40
CA THR A 54 7.21 -3.01 -14.91
C THR A 54 8.49 -2.95 -14.07
N PHE A 55 8.59 -3.69 -12.97
CA PHE A 55 9.79 -3.72 -12.13
C PHE A 55 10.94 -4.44 -12.85
N ASP A 56 11.98 -3.68 -13.18
CA ASP A 56 13.20 -4.21 -13.79
C ASP A 56 14.13 -4.79 -12.71
N GLN A 57 13.95 -6.09 -12.46
CA GLN A 57 14.75 -6.85 -11.50
C GLN A 57 16.25 -6.80 -11.82
N GLU A 58 16.64 -6.88 -13.09
CA GLU A 58 18.04 -6.89 -13.50
C GLU A 58 18.71 -5.53 -13.25
N ARG A 59 18.02 -4.44 -13.56
CA ARG A 59 18.49 -3.08 -13.24
C ARG A 59 18.62 -2.87 -11.75
N TYR A 60 17.63 -3.30 -10.96
CA TYR A 60 17.70 -3.22 -9.50
C TYR A 60 18.94 -3.95 -8.97
N GLU A 61 19.21 -5.16 -9.45
CA GLU A 61 20.37 -5.94 -9.02
C GLU A 61 21.70 -5.30 -9.40
N ARG A 62 21.80 -4.68 -10.58
CA ARG A 62 22.99 -3.92 -10.99
C ARG A 62 23.25 -2.74 -10.05
N MET A 63 22.21 -1.93 -9.78
CA MET A 63 22.31 -0.80 -8.86
C MET A 63 22.65 -1.25 -7.44
N ARG A 64 22.03 -2.34 -6.95
CA ARG A 64 22.32 -2.91 -5.62
C ARG A 64 23.77 -3.39 -5.48
N LYS A 65 24.37 -3.89 -6.56
CA LYS A 65 25.79 -4.31 -6.62
C LYS A 65 26.75 -3.14 -6.86
N GLY A 66 26.27 -1.89 -6.93
CA GLY A 66 27.10 -0.71 -7.15
C GLY A 66 27.58 -0.55 -8.59
N VAL A 67 26.99 -1.27 -9.54
CA VAL A 67 27.28 -1.10 -10.97
C VAL A 67 26.45 0.09 -11.45
N GLN A 68 27.10 1.23 -11.70
CA GLN A 68 26.45 2.38 -12.33
C GLN A 68 25.96 2.00 -13.73
N VAL A 69 24.71 2.40 -14.03
CA VAL A 69 24.08 2.30 -15.36
C VAL A 69 24.39 3.57 -16.13
#